data_AF-A0A9W9RAY7-F1
#
_entry.id   AF-A0A9W9RAY7-F1
#
_cell.length_a   1.000
_cell.length_b   1.000
_cell.length_c   1.000
_cell.angle_alpha   90.00
_cell.angle_beta   90.00
_cell.angle_gamma   90.00
#
_symmetry.space_group_name_H-M   'P 1'
#
loop_
_entity.id
_entity.type
_entity.pdbx_description
1 polymer ?
#
loop_
_entity_poly.entity_id
_entity_poly.type
_entity_poly.pdbx_seq_one_letter_code
_entity_poly.pdbx_strand_id
1 'polypeptide(L)'
;MVDEPSAENTIRELTAMTLANAMSVPARAALYSFTILNKTGMSQSYTLFSQPPIVKPTVEKLTPHAILVTRGVASGSGNAFLTIPCDEHYAICGLSHEDESVQMRVLDRCAVTVGRGLSYNFRPGTTCVVDMLSAAPSFVRWGGPASDTGELGAFCLRTPGGFTYEQAKNNQWIVGLGLYTSGSAFVGIYASFTPTPRTDYQIEPSKVFYVVPRALEANEKKPEDLDFSQECKVNFELLSPRVQLVHDDDNIIRISEGVSSGSRL
;
A
#
# COMPACT_ATOMS: atom_id res chain seq x y z
N MET A 1 50.84 23.36 -26.07
CA MET A 1 50.21 24.15 -25.01
C MET A 1 48.90 23.46 -24.69
N VAL A 2 48.89 22.70 -23.60
CA VAL A 2 47.68 22.07 -23.08
C VAL A 2 47.35 22.90 -21.84
N ASP A 3 46.24 23.63 -21.89
CA ASP A 3 45.79 24.47 -20.78
C ASP A 3 45.46 23.58 -19.58
N GLU A 4 46.18 23.78 -18.48
CA GLU A 4 45.79 23.21 -17.19
C GLU A 4 44.46 23.82 -16.75
N PRO A 5 43.46 23.01 -16.34
CA PRO A 5 42.23 23.56 -15.82
C PRO A 5 42.51 24.34 -14.53
N SER A 6 42.08 25.61 -14.52
CA SER A 6 42.14 26.49 -13.35
C SER A 6 41.56 25.79 -12.12
N ALA A 7 42.29 25.84 -11.00
CA ALA A 7 41.89 25.28 -9.71
C ALA A 7 40.50 25.75 -9.25
N GLU A 8 40.03 26.91 -9.70
CA GLU A 8 38.67 27.41 -9.42
C GLU A 8 37.57 26.59 -10.11
N ASN A 9 37.83 26.05 -11.31
CA ASN A 9 36.87 25.17 -11.99
C ASN A 9 36.79 23.81 -11.28
N THR A 10 37.93 23.28 -10.82
CA THR A 10 37.97 22.01 -10.07
C THR A 10 37.26 22.14 -8.72
N ILE A 11 37.40 23.26 -8.02
CA ILE A 11 36.72 23.51 -6.74
C ILE A 11 35.20 23.72 -6.95
N ARG A 12 34.78 24.39 -8.02
CA ARG A 12 33.35 24.52 -8.36
C ARG A 12 32.70 23.19 -8.69
N GLU A 13 33.37 22.32 -9.44
CA GLU A 13 32.87 20.97 -9.75
C GLU A 13 32.82 20.07 -8.51
N LEU A 14 33.83 20.11 -7.64
CA LEU A 14 33.83 19.39 -6.36
C LEU A 14 32.73 19.88 -5.42
N THR A 15 32.46 21.18 -5.38
CA THR A 15 31.38 21.76 -4.56
C THR A 15 30.00 21.38 -5.10
N ALA A 16 29.83 21.34 -6.44
CA ALA A 16 28.60 20.89 -7.09
C ALA A 16 28.36 19.37 -6.90
N MET A 17 29.39 18.54 -6.96
CA MET A 17 29.29 17.10 -6.68
C MET A 17 28.99 16.81 -5.20
N THR A 18 29.54 17.60 -4.29
CA THR A 18 29.28 17.45 -2.85
C THR A 18 27.86 17.89 -2.48
N LEU A 19 27.33 18.93 -3.14
CA LEU A 19 25.93 19.36 -3.00
C LEU A 19 24.94 18.37 -3.66
N ALA A 20 25.29 17.78 -4.80
CA ALA A 20 24.46 16.76 -5.45
C ALA A 20 24.37 15.46 -4.61
N ASN A 21 25.46 15.04 -3.97
CA ASN A 21 25.46 13.87 -3.09
C ASN A 21 24.84 14.13 -1.71
N ALA A 22 24.79 15.37 -1.24
CA ALA A 22 24.12 15.74 0.01
C ALA A 22 22.59 15.88 -0.14
N MET A 23 22.05 15.87 -1.37
CA MET A 23 20.61 15.99 -1.64
C MET A 23 19.87 14.68 -1.93
N SER A 24 20.49 13.52 -1.74
CA SER A 24 19.77 12.23 -1.85
C SER A 24 20.11 11.23 -0.76
N VAL A 25 20.23 11.67 0.49
CA VAL A 25 19.80 10.79 1.58
C VAL A 25 18.29 10.65 1.37
N PRO A 26 17.75 9.48 0.95
CA PRO A 26 16.31 9.35 0.82
C PRO A 26 15.73 9.70 2.18
N ALA A 27 14.88 10.73 2.23
CA ALA A 27 14.10 11.02 3.41
C ALA A 27 13.45 9.70 3.81
N ARG A 28 13.80 9.19 4.99
CA ARG A 28 13.31 7.90 5.48
C ARG A 28 11.80 7.87 5.27
N ALA A 29 11.32 6.92 4.47
CA ALA A 29 9.91 6.86 4.09
C ALA A 29 9.03 6.98 5.35
N ALA A 30 8.02 7.85 5.30
CA ALA A 30 7.08 7.97 6.40
C ALA A 30 6.34 6.62 6.57
N LEU A 31 6.18 6.16 7.81
CA LEU A 31 5.59 4.86 8.13
C LEU A 31 4.42 5.03 9.08
N TYR A 32 3.34 4.29 8.83
CA TYR A 32 2.37 3.96 9.86
C TYR A 32 2.88 2.78 10.67
N SER A 33 2.85 2.90 11.99
CA SER A 33 3.36 1.89 12.93
C SER A 33 2.27 1.48 13.91
N PHE A 34 2.09 0.18 14.05
CA PHE A 34 1.18 -0.46 15.00
C PHE A 34 2.01 -1.28 15.97
N THR A 35 1.92 -0.96 17.26
CA THR A 35 2.46 -1.80 18.33
C THR A 35 1.31 -2.48 19.05
N ILE A 36 1.21 -3.80 18.98
CA ILE A 36 0.13 -4.57 19.60
C ILE A 36 0.69 -5.28 20.83
N LEU A 37 0.17 -4.95 22.00
CA LEU A 37 0.46 -5.64 23.25
C LEU A 37 -0.60 -6.72 23.49
N ASN A 38 -0.20 -7.98 23.45
CA ASN A 38 -1.05 -9.11 23.79
C ASN A 38 -1.09 -9.29 25.31
N LYS A 39 -2.17 -8.84 25.93
CA LYS A 39 -2.45 -9.09 27.35
C LYS A 39 -3.39 -10.27 27.58
N THR A 40 -3.84 -10.93 26.52
CA THR A 40 -4.69 -12.11 26.67
C THR A 40 -3.94 -13.24 27.39
N GLY A 41 -4.67 -14.14 28.05
CA GLY A 41 -4.15 -15.37 28.62
C GLY A 41 -3.56 -16.38 27.62
N MET A 42 -3.61 -16.12 26.30
CA MET A 42 -3.17 -17.06 25.25
C MET A 42 -2.28 -16.40 24.21
N SER A 43 -1.51 -17.22 23.48
CA SER A 43 -0.77 -16.72 22.33
C SER A 43 -1.74 -16.30 21.23
N GLN A 44 -1.47 -15.17 20.57
CA GLN A 44 -2.37 -14.59 19.56
C GLN A 44 -1.67 -14.38 18.22
N SER A 45 -2.47 -14.28 17.17
CA SER A 45 -2.04 -13.86 15.84
C SER A 45 -2.88 -12.67 15.41
N TYR A 46 -2.28 -11.74 14.68
CA TYR A 46 -2.96 -10.52 14.24
C TYR A 46 -2.81 -10.36 12.74
N THR A 47 -3.91 -9.99 12.08
CA THR A 47 -3.94 -9.63 10.67
C THR A 47 -4.35 -8.17 10.53
N LEU A 48 -3.63 -7.46 9.66
CA LEU A 48 -3.89 -6.08 9.30
C LEU A 48 -4.60 -6.01 7.95
N PHE A 49 -5.72 -5.30 7.91
CA PHE A 49 -6.43 -4.93 6.69
C PHE A 49 -6.46 -3.41 6.53
N SER A 50 -6.60 -2.92 5.30
CA SER A 50 -7.01 -1.54 5.05
C SER A 50 -8.52 -1.47 4.86
N GLN A 51 -9.11 -0.32 5.18
CA GLN A 51 -10.36 0.04 4.55
C GLN A 51 -10.19 0.01 3.03
N PRO A 52 -11.19 -0.51 2.28
CA PRO A 52 -11.07 -0.58 0.84
C PRO A 52 -10.79 0.83 0.26
N PRO A 53 -9.88 0.95 -0.72
CA PRO A 53 -9.65 2.22 -1.39
C PRO A 53 -10.92 2.70 -2.10
N ILE A 54 -11.02 4.01 -2.31
CA ILE A 54 -12.06 4.55 -3.18
C ILE A 54 -11.63 4.33 -4.62
N VAL A 55 -12.50 3.74 -5.44
CA VAL A 55 -12.24 3.47 -6.86
C VAL A 55 -13.32 4.14 -7.70
N LYS A 56 -12.92 4.97 -8.67
CA LYS A 56 -13.82 5.61 -9.64
C LYS A 56 -13.41 5.22 -11.07
N PRO A 57 -14.32 4.81 -11.95
CA PRO A 57 -15.73 4.53 -11.66
C PRO A 57 -15.88 3.37 -10.67
N THR A 58 -17.06 3.27 -10.03
CA THR A 58 -17.36 2.18 -9.10
C THR A 58 -17.26 0.83 -9.81
N VAL A 59 -16.61 -0.12 -9.17
CA VAL A 59 -16.41 -1.49 -9.66
C VAL A 59 -17.46 -2.44 -9.07
N GLU A 60 -17.77 -3.54 -9.77
CA GLU A 60 -18.80 -4.50 -9.32
C GLU A 60 -18.46 -5.12 -7.96
N LYS A 61 -17.22 -5.56 -7.76
CA LYS A 61 -16.74 -6.14 -6.51
C LYS A 61 -15.30 -5.71 -6.23
N LEU A 62 -15.13 -4.99 -5.13
CA LEU A 62 -13.82 -4.67 -4.57
C LEU A 62 -13.53 -5.64 -3.42
N THR A 63 -12.43 -6.40 -3.54
CA THR A 63 -12.07 -7.45 -2.59
C THR A 63 -10.89 -6.98 -1.74
N PRO A 64 -11.05 -6.79 -0.41
CA PRO A 64 -9.95 -6.43 0.48
C PRO A 64 -9.09 -7.65 0.80
N HIS A 65 -7.82 -7.44 1.12
CA HIS A 65 -6.87 -8.52 1.43
C HIS A 65 -6.11 -8.28 2.73
N ALA A 66 -5.65 -9.38 3.33
CA ALA A 66 -4.73 -9.35 4.45
C ALA A 66 -3.39 -8.73 4.01
N ILE A 67 -3.06 -7.56 4.56
CA ILE A 67 -1.85 -6.79 4.22
C ILE A 67 -0.65 -7.33 4.99
N LEU A 68 -0.76 -7.46 6.31
CA LEU A 68 0.31 -7.97 7.15
C LEU A 68 -0.25 -8.97 8.14
N VAL A 69 0.52 -9.99 8.46
CA VAL A 69 0.16 -11.02 9.42
C VAL A 69 1.33 -11.22 10.37
N THR A 70 1.04 -11.24 11.66
CA THR A 70 1.97 -11.65 12.72
C THR A 70 1.37 -12.82 13.47
N ARG A 71 2.18 -13.83 13.78
CA ARG A 71 1.72 -15.08 14.39
C ARG A 71 2.46 -15.37 15.68
N GLY A 72 1.80 -16.06 16.61
CA GLY A 72 2.45 -16.57 17.81
C GLY A 72 2.92 -15.50 18.79
N VAL A 73 2.23 -14.35 18.86
CA VAL A 73 2.54 -13.29 19.82
C VAL A 73 2.23 -13.82 21.22
N ALA A 74 3.28 -13.96 22.05
CA ALA A 74 3.19 -14.58 23.37
C ALA A 74 2.10 -14.00 24.27
N SER A 75 1.51 -14.83 25.14
CA SER A 75 0.48 -14.42 26.10
C SER A 75 1.00 -13.45 27.16
N GLY A 76 0.10 -12.63 27.70
CA GLY A 76 0.32 -11.74 28.85
C GLY A 76 1.28 -10.56 28.67
N SER A 77 2.29 -10.66 27.80
CA SER A 77 3.33 -9.63 27.61
C SER A 77 3.93 -9.57 26.20
N GLY A 78 3.48 -10.41 25.27
CA GLY A 78 4.00 -10.43 23.90
C GLY A 78 3.69 -9.14 23.16
N ASN A 79 4.65 -8.67 22.37
CA ASN A 79 4.49 -7.50 21.52
C ASN A 79 4.60 -7.89 20.05
N ALA A 80 3.70 -7.37 19.23
CA ALA A 80 3.76 -7.42 17.79
C ALA A 80 3.99 -6.02 17.22
N PHE A 81 4.81 -5.93 16.17
CA PHE A 81 5.11 -4.68 15.48
C PHE A 81 4.76 -4.85 14.01
N LEU A 82 3.83 -4.04 13.52
CA LEU A 82 3.46 -3.97 12.11
C LEU A 82 3.75 -2.57 11.60
N THR A 83 4.35 -2.48 10.41
CA THR A 83 4.68 -1.20 9.79
C THR A 83 4.34 -1.21 8.31
N ILE A 84 3.72 -0.15 7.84
CA ILE A 84 3.40 0.06 6.41
C ILE A 84 3.88 1.44 5.97
N PRO A 85 4.40 1.58 4.74
CA PRO A 85 4.70 2.89 4.16
C PRO A 85 3.46 3.77 4.08
N CYS A 86 3.61 5.06 4.39
CA CYS A 86 2.54 6.06 4.23
C CYS A 86 2.26 6.41 2.77
N ASP A 87 3.32 6.44 1.95
CA ASP A 87 3.27 7.01 0.60
C ASP A 87 3.73 6.05 -0.51
N GLU A 88 4.37 4.94 -0.17
CA GLU A 88 4.91 3.98 -1.16
C GLU A 88 3.84 2.96 -1.58
N HIS A 89 3.02 3.36 -2.53
CA HIS A 89 1.95 2.54 -3.07
C HIS A 89 2.32 1.98 -4.44
N TYR A 90 1.71 0.85 -4.78
CA TYR A 90 1.84 0.22 -6.08
C TYR A 90 0.48 -0.11 -6.66
N ALA A 91 0.28 0.25 -7.92
CA ALA A 91 -0.71 -0.41 -8.75
C ALA A 91 -0.25 -1.84 -9.00
N ILE A 92 -1.18 -2.79 -8.92
CA ILE A 92 -0.90 -4.22 -9.16
C ILE A 92 -1.76 -4.75 -10.29
N CYS A 93 -1.26 -5.76 -10.99
CA CYS A 93 -2.07 -6.61 -11.85
C CYS A 93 -1.62 -8.08 -11.73
N GLY A 94 -2.53 -8.99 -11.99
CA GLY A 94 -2.25 -10.42 -11.85
C GLY A 94 -3.48 -11.30 -11.99
N LEU A 95 -3.43 -12.45 -11.30
CA LEU A 95 -4.44 -13.50 -11.36
C LEU A 95 -4.99 -13.80 -9.96
N SER A 96 -6.29 -14.02 -9.84
CA SER A 96 -6.94 -14.56 -8.65
C SER A 96 -7.34 -16.01 -8.89
N HIS A 97 -6.45 -16.97 -8.65
CA HIS A 97 -6.81 -18.38 -8.68
C HIS A 97 -7.57 -18.75 -7.42
N GLU A 98 -8.68 -19.46 -7.59
CA GLU A 98 -9.40 -20.09 -6.47
C GLU A 98 -8.95 -21.55 -6.36
N ASP A 99 -7.63 -21.76 -6.23
CA ASP A 99 -7.05 -23.07 -5.88
C ASP A 99 -6.53 -23.08 -4.44
N GLU A 100 -6.34 -24.29 -3.89
CA GLU A 100 -5.96 -24.51 -2.49
C GLU A 100 -4.57 -24.00 -2.11
N SER A 101 -3.73 -23.59 -3.08
CA SER A 101 -2.32 -23.29 -2.86
C SER A 101 -1.95 -21.81 -2.98
N VAL A 102 -2.62 -21.05 -3.86
CA VAL A 102 -2.39 -19.62 -4.06
C VAL A 102 -3.71 -18.92 -4.40
N GLN A 103 -4.27 -18.20 -3.43
CA GLN A 103 -5.52 -17.45 -3.64
C GLN A 103 -5.36 -16.25 -4.59
N MET A 104 -4.12 -15.74 -4.72
CA MET A 104 -3.81 -14.60 -5.58
C MET A 104 -2.34 -14.56 -5.97
N ARG A 105 -2.08 -14.28 -7.25
CA ARG A 105 -0.75 -14.12 -7.81
C ARG A 105 -0.61 -12.74 -8.44
N VAL A 106 0.14 -11.86 -7.80
CA VAL A 106 0.56 -10.58 -8.41
C VAL A 106 1.64 -10.88 -9.44
N LEU A 107 1.39 -10.49 -10.69
CA LEU A 107 2.29 -10.75 -11.80
C LEU A 107 3.18 -9.55 -12.10
N ASP A 108 2.65 -8.33 -11.94
CA ASP A 108 3.42 -7.11 -12.16
C ASP A 108 2.96 -5.98 -11.22
N ARG A 109 3.84 -5.00 -11.04
CA ARG A 109 3.63 -3.83 -10.18
C ARG A 109 4.14 -2.57 -10.83
N CYS A 110 3.40 -1.48 -10.67
CA CYS A 110 3.77 -0.14 -11.10
C CYS A 110 3.79 0.77 -9.87
N ALA A 111 4.94 1.36 -9.55
CA ALA A 111 5.05 2.29 -8.43
C ALA A 111 4.20 3.53 -8.73
N VAL A 112 3.42 4.01 -7.76
CA VAL A 112 2.51 5.12 -7.97
C VAL A 112 2.70 6.22 -6.94
N THR A 113 2.53 7.45 -7.42
CA THR A 113 2.27 8.61 -6.57
C THR A 113 0.82 9.04 -6.77
N VAL A 114 0.15 9.43 -5.69
CA VAL A 114 -1.19 10.01 -5.77
C VAL A 114 -1.12 11.49 -6.15
N GLY A 115 -2.17 12.01 -6.78
CA GLY A 115 -2.25 13.43 -7.12
C GLY A 115 -2.26 14.31 -5.88
N ARG A 116 -1.55 15.44 -5.94
CA ARG A 116 -1.33 16.35 -4.81
C ARG A 116 -1.42 17.81 -5.23
N GLY A 117 -1.60 18.70 -4.26
CA GLY A 117 -1.70 20.14 -4.49
C GLY A 117 -3.14 20.60 -4.77
N LEU A 118 -3.31 21.89 -4.95
CA LEU A 118 -4.58 22.56 -5.18
C LEU A 118 -4.47 23.40 -6.45
N SER A 119 -5.47 23.28 -7.34
CA SER A 119 -5.66 24.14 -8.52
C SER A 119 -4.35 24.49 -9.25
N TYR A 120 -3.77 25.66 -8.98
CA TYR A 120 -2.58 26.21 -9.66
C TYR A 120 -1.27 25.43 -9.43
N ASN A 121 -1.15 24.61 -8.39
CA ASN A 121 0.03 23.78 -8.13
C ASN A 121 -0.28 22.28 -8.15
N PHE A 122 -1.40 21.91 -8.78
CA PHE A 122 -1.81 20.51 -8.89
C PHE A 122 -0.76 19.70 -9.65
N ARG A 123 -0.33 18.61 -9.03
CA ARG A 123 0.50 17.58 -9.62
C ARG A 123 -0.36 16.32 -9.76
N PRO A 124 -0.64 15.86 -10.99
CA PRO A 124 -1.44 14.67 -11.17
C PRO A 124 -0.73 13.43 -10.61
N GLY A 125 -1.53 12.46 -10.17
CA GLY A 125 -1.02 11.17 -9.74
C GLY A 125 -0.59 10.31 -10.94
N THR A 126 0.27 9.34 -10.66
CA THR A 126 0.85 8.44 -11.66
C THR A 126 -0.22 7.71 -12.46
N THR A 127 -0.02 7.59 -13.78
CA THR A 127 -0.86 6.74 -14.64
C THR A 127 -0.16 5.43 -14.99
N CYS A 128 -0.68 4.31 -14.49
CA CYS A 128 -0.23 2.96 -14.85
C CYS A 128 -1.13 2.36 -15.92
N VAL A 129 -0.57 2.06 -17.09
CA VAL A 129 -1.30 1.40 -18.19
C VAL A 129 -1.07 -0.10 -18.11
N VAL A 130 -2.15 -0.86 -18.05
CA VAL A 130 -2.11 -2.32 -18.03
C VAL A 130 -2.18 -2.85 -19.47
N ASP A 131 -1.37 -3.84 -19.81
CA ASP A 131 -1.58 -4.69 -20.97
C ASP A 131 -2.40 -5.92 -20.55
N MET A 132 -3.54 -6.10 -21.21
CA MET A 132 -4.52 -7.15 -20.96
C MET A 132 -4.77 -8.00 -22.22
N LEU A 133 -3.95 -7.83 -23.28
CA LEU A 133 -4.08 -8.57 -24.52
C LEU A 133 -3.21 -9.84 -24.53
N SER A 134 -2.23 -9.92 -23.63
CA SER A 134 -1.47 -11.13 -23.33
C SER A 134 -2.26 -12.12 -22.47
N ALA A 135 -1.81 -13.37 -22.41
CA ALA A 135 -2.41 -14.41 -21.55
C ALA A 135 -2.40 -14.02 -20.05
N ALA A 136 -1.50 -13.13 -19.66
CA ALA A 136 -1.32 -12.64 -18.30
C ALA A 136 -1.27 -11.10 -18.29
N PRO A 137 -1.98 -10.44 -17.34
CA PRO A 137 -1.87 -9.00 -17.16
C PRO A 137 -0.44 -8.59 -16.81
N SER A 138 0.02 -7.48 -17.39
CA SER A 138 1.28 -6.83 -17.04
C SER A 138 1.17 -5.32 -17.18
N PHE A 139 2.06 -4.55 -16.58
CA PHE A 139 2.10 -3.11 -16.85
C PHE A 139 2.94 -2.84 -18.10
N VAL A 140 2.45 -1.95 -18.95
CA VAL A 140 3.21 -1.50 -20.13
C VAL A 140 4.48 -0.82 -19.63
N ARG A 141 5.64 -1.40 -19.94
CA ARG A 141 6.95 -0.80 -19.66
C ARG A 141 7.15 0.36 -20.61
N TRP A 142 6.71 1.53 -20.17
CA TRP A 142 6.67 2.73 -20.98
C TRP A 142 8.07 3.36 -21.14
N GLY A 143 8.42 3.75 -22.37
CA GLY A 143 9.72 4.36 -22.72
C GLY A 143 9.63 5.82 -23.17
N GLY A 144 8.51 6.51 -22.93
CA GLY A 144 8.26 7.89 -23.35
C GLY A 144 7.46 8.70 -22.32
N PRO A 145 6.79 9.80 -22.67
CA PRO A 145 5.95 10.55 -21.73
C PRO A 145 4.49 10.09 -21.81
N ALA A 146 4.03 9.29 -20.84
CA ALA A 146 2.61 9.19 -20.57
C ALA A 146 2.30 10.36 -19.64
N SER A 147 1.35 11.21 -20.00
CA SER A 147 0.92 12.25 -19.08
C SER A 147 0.20 11.59 -17.91
N ASP A 148 0.72 11.79 -16.71
CA ASP A 148 0.04 11.42 -15.46
C ASP A 148 -1.32 12.12 -15.38
N THR A 149 -2.36 11.37 -15.01
CA THR A 149 -3.77 11.80 -14.98
C THR A 149 -4.50 11.40 -13.71
N GLY A 150 -3.78 10.98 -12.67
CA GLY A 150 -4.37 10.70 -11.36
C GLY A 150 -4.99 11.96 -10.75
N GLU A 151 -6.24 11.86 -10.28
CA GLU A 151 -6.94 12.94 -9.58
C GLU A 151 -6.28 13.28 -8.24
N LEU A 152 -6.71 14.37 -7.59
CA LEU A 152 -6.30 14.69 -6.24
C LEU A 152 -6.59 13.51 -5.29
N GLY A 153 -5.55 13.04 -4.58
CA GLY A 153 -5.65 11.89 -3.69
C GLY A 153 -5.56 10.52 -4.38
N ALA A 154 -5.57 10.46 -5.71
CA ALA A 154 -5.64 9.23 -6.48
C ALA A 154 -4.47 9.04 -7.45
N PHE A 155 -4.20 7.79 -7.82
CA PHE A 155 -3.45 7.45 -9.02
C PHE A 155 -4.40 6.89 -10.08
N CYS A 156 -3.98 6.85 -11.35
CA CYS A 156 -4.78 6.34 -12.44
C CYS A 156 -4.30 4.95 -12.87
N LEU A 157 -5.20 3.98 -12.96
CA LEU A 157 -4.96 2.69 -13.61
C LEU A 157 -5.79 2.61 -14.88
N ARG A 158 -5.14 2.48 -16.03
CA ARG A 158 -5.79 2.49 -17.35
C ARG A 158 -5.78 1.10 -17.95
N THR A 159 -6.97 0.61 -18.33
CA THR A 159 -7.13 -0.65 -19.06
C THR A 159 -7.33 -0.41 -20.55
N PRO A 160 -6.83 -1.30 -21.42
CA PRO A 160 -6.99 -1.16 -22.86
C PRO A 160 -8.39 -1.58 -23.29
N GLY A 161 -8.71 -1.36 -24.56
CA GLY A 161 -9.79 -2.11 -25.20
C GLY A 161 -9.34 -3.51 -25.62
N GLY A 162 -10.24 -4.26 -26.28
CA GLY A 162 -9.89 -5.55 -26.88
C GLY A 162 -10.13 -6.77 -25.97
N PHE A 163 -10.69 -6.56 -24.78
CA PHE A 163 -11.25 -7.63 -23.95
C PHE A 163 -12.66 -7.25 -23.45
N THR A 164 -13.39 -8.20 -22.89
CA THR A 164 -14.66 -7.98 -22.18
C THR A 164 -14.51 -8.25 -20.68
N TYR A 165 -15.45 -7.74 -19.88
CA TYR A 165 -15.45 -8.01 -18.44
C TYR A 165 -15.54 -9.51 -18.13
N GLU A 166 -16.33 -10.25 -18.90
CA GLU A 166 -16.50 -11.70 -18.81
C GLU A 166 -15.20 -12.43 -19.14
N GLN A 167 -14.43 -11.94 -20.12
CA GLN A 167 -13.10 -12.48 -20.40
C GLN A 167 -12.15 -12.23 -19.21
N ALA A 168 -12.16 -11.04 -18.62
CA ALA A 168 -11.37 -10.76 -17.43
C ALA A 168 -11.76 -11.67 -16.26
N LYS A 169 -13.05 -11.89 -16.03
CA LYS A 169 -13.55 -12.80 -14.99
C LYS A 169 -13.16 -14.26 -15.26
N ASN A 170 -13.35 -14.74 -16.48
CA ASN A 170 -13.04 -16.12 -16.87
C ASN A 170 -11.53 -16.41 -16.83
N ASN A 171 -10.71 -15.42 -17.21
CA ASN A 171 -9.26 -15.51 -17.10
C ASN A 171 -8.74 -15.14 -15.70
N GLN A 172 -9.65 -14.88 -14.76
CA GLN A 172 -9.34 -14.53 -13.37
C GLN A 172 -8.40 -13.33 -13.22
N TRP A 173 -8.45 -12.40 -14.17
CA TRP A 173 -7.62 -11.20 -14.18
C TRP A 173 -8.05 -10.25 -13.08
N ILE A 174 -7.05 -9.71 -12.38
CA ILE A 174 -7.26 -8.70 -11.35
C ILE A 174 -6.33 -7.52 -11.55
N VAL A 175 -6.79 -6.37 -11.07
CA VAL A 175 -6.00 -5.18 -10.85
C VAL A 175 -6.30 -4.62 -9.48
N GLY A 176 -5.47 -3.72 -8.96
CA GLY A 176 -5.75 -3.10 -7.67
C GLY A 176 -4.63 -2.26 -7.11
N LEU A 177 -4.65 -2.16 -5.78
CA LEU A 177 -3.69 -1.41 -4.97
C LEU A 177 -3.01 -2.35 -3.99
N GLY A 178 -1.69 -2.24 -3.87
CA GLY A 178 -0.92 -2.92 -2.85
C GLY A 178 0.32 -2.15 -2.44
N LEU A 179 1.14 -2.80 -1.63
CA LEU A 179 2.44 -2.29 -1.21
C LEU A 179 3.58 -2.97 -1.98
N TYR A 180 4.78 -2.40 -1.82
CA TYR A 180 6.00 -3.05 -2.25
C TYR A 180 6.26 -4.33 -1.45
N THR A 181 6.49 -5.44 -2.15
CA THR A 181 7.04 -6.67 -1.55
C THR A 181 8.54 -6.72 -1.81
N SER A 182 9.35 -6.63 -0.75
CA SER A 182 10.74 -7.09 -0.83
C SER A 182 10.78 -8.60 -0.57
N GLY A 183 11.78 -9.31 -1.11
CA GLY A 183 11.87 -10.78 -1.05
C GLY A 183 11.90 -11.39 0.37
N SER A 184 11.98 -10.58 1.42
CA SER A 184 11.95 -11.00 2.83
C SER A 184 10.71 -10.57 3.60
N ALA A 185 9.83 -9.75 3.02
CA ALA A 185 8.61 -9.29 3.67
C ALA A 185 7.40 -9.51 2.76
N PHE A 186 6.52 -10.43 3.16
CA PHE A 186 5.20 -10.62 2.55
C PHE A 186 4.32 -9.42 2.91
N VAL A 187 4.52 -8.30 2.22
CA VAL A 187 3.64 -7.14 2.34
C VAL A 187 2.51 -7.29 1.35
N GLY A 188 1.30 -7.34 1.88
CA GLY A 188 0.12 -7.72 1.13
C GLY A 188 -0.52 -6.60 0.33
N ILE A 189 -1.51 -7.01 -0.43
CA ILE A 189 -2.37 -6.18 -1.26
C ILE A 189 -3.40 -5.50 -0.37
N TYR A 190 -3.82 -4.28 -0.72
CA TYR A 190 -4.89 -3.60 0.02
C TYR A 190 -6.24 -4.11 -0.48
N ALA A 191 -6.46 -3.98 -1.79
CA ALA A 191 -7.66 -4.45 -2.45
C ALA A 191 -7.41 -4.76 -3.92
N SER A 192 -8.21 -5.67 -4.45
CA SER A 192 -8.23 -6.02 -5.87
C SER A 192 -9.65 -6.06 -6.42
N PHE A 193 -9.78 -5.97 -7.74
CA PHE A 193 -11.05 -6.11 -8.46
C PHE A 193 -10.82 -6.61 -9.89
N THR A 194 -11.88 -7.14 -10.49
CA THR A 194 -11.88 -7.53 -11.91
C THR A 194 -11.99 -6.29 -12.80
N PRO A 195 -11.04 -6.04 -13.70
CA PRO A 195 -11.07 -4.86 -14.57
C PRO A 195 -12.14 -4.96 -15.67
N THR A 196 -12.71 -3.81 -16.04
CA THR A 196 -13.51 -3.57 -17.24
C THR A 196 -12.62 -2.98 -18.33
N PRO A 197 -12.93 -3.23 -19.62
CA PRO A 197 -12.14 -2.69 -20.74
C PRO A 197 -12.30 -1.17 -20.89
N ARG A 198 -11.29 -0.53 -21.49
CA ARG A 198 -11.27 0.91 -21.83
C ARG A 198 -11.65 1.82 -20.65
N THR A 199 -11.12 1.52 -19.47
CA THR A 199 -11.49 2.22 -18.24
C THR A 199 -10.27 2.87 -17.61
N ASP A 200 -10.44 4.13 -17.22
CA ASP A 200 -9.49 4.88 -16.40
C ASP A 200 -9.98 4.86 -14.95
N TYR A 201 -9.35 4.04 -14.12
CA TYR A 201 -9.66 3.95 -12.70
C TYR A 201 -8.85 4.96 -11.90
N GLN A 202 -9.53 5.85 -11.20
CA GLN A 202 -8.95 6.69 -10.16
C GLN A 202 -9.03 5.93 -8.84
N ILE A 203 -7.87 5.58 -8.29
CA ILE A 203 -7.76 4.78 -7.08
C ILE A 203 -7.12 5.63 -5.98
N GLU A 204 -7.89 5.88 -4.92
CA GLU A 204 -7.48 6.65 -3.75
C GLU A 204 -7.24 5.69 -2.56
N PRO A 205 -5.97 5.53 -2.12
CA PRO A 205 -5.61 4.74 -0.96
C PRO A 205 -6.29 5.23 0.32
N SER A 206 -6.71 4.31 1.19
CA SER A 206 -7.23 4.66 2.51
C SER A 206 -6.12 4.78 3.55
N LYS A 207 -6.30 5.70 4.50
CA LYS A 207 -5.48 5.83 5.72
C LYS A 207 -6.14 5.18 6.95
N VAL A 208 -7.19 4.41 6.71
CA VAL A 208 -7.95 3.68 7.73
C VAL A 208 -7.58 2.20 7.64
N PHE A 209 -7.26 1.61 8.79
CA PHE A 209 -6.85 0.22 8.90
C PHE A 209 -7.63 -0.50 9.99
N TYR A 210 -7.69 -1.82 9.89
CA TYR A 210 -8.34 -2.71 10.85
C TYR A 210 -7.34 -3.76 11.33
N VAL A 211 -7.21 -3.91 12.65
CA VAL A 211 -6.42 -4.96 13.27
C VAL A 211 -7.35 -6.01 13.85
N VAL A 212 -7.16 -7.25 13.42
CA VAL A 212 -8.04 -8.39 13.74
C VAL A 212 -7.22 -9.47 14.45
N PRO A 213 -7.69 -10.04 15.58
CA PRO A 213 -7.01 -11.14 16.29
C PRO A 213 -7.25 -12.50 15.62
N ARG A 214 -6.95 -12.61 14.33
CA ARG A 214 -7.11 -13.83 13.51
C ARG A 214 -5.84 -14.06 12.69
N ALA A 215 -5.43 -15.32 12.58
CA ALA A 215 -4.34 -15.72 11.68
C ALA A 215 -4.90 -15.99 10.28
N LEU A 216 -4.56 -15.14 9.32
CA LEU A 216 -4.83 -15.37 7.89
C LEU A 216 -3.50 -15.50 7.14
N GLU A 217 -3.53 -15.96 5.90
CA GLU A 217 -2.37 -15.90 5.02
C GLU A 217 -2.19 -14.49 4.43
N ALA A 218 -0.95 -14.10 4.15
CA ALA A 218 -0.71 -12.84 3.47
C ALA A 218 -1.37 -12.86 2.07
N ASN A 219 -2.06 -11.77 1.69
CA ASN A 219 -2.90 -11.66 0.49
C ASN A 219 -4.20 -12.50 0.50
N GLU A 220 -4.50 -13.22 1.58
CA GLU A 220 -5.79 -13.88 1.71
C GLU A 220 -6.92 -12.87 1.60
N LYS A 221 -7.97 -13.23 0.86
CA LYS A 221 -9.18 -12.39 0.72
C LYS A 221 -9.81 -12.21 2.10
N LYS A 222 -10.34 -11.02 2.39
CA LYS A 222 -11.14 -10.79 3.60
C LYS A 222 -12.27 -11.83 3.65
N PRO A 223 -12.33 -12.69 4.67
CA PRO A 223 -13.42 -13.66 4.81
C PRO A 223 -14.79 -12.96 4.87
N GLU A 224 -15.83 -13.62 4.36
CA GLU A 224 -17.19 -13.04 4.33
C GLU A 224 -17.78 -12.89 5.73
N ASP A 225 -17.41 -13.78 6.65
CA ASP A 225 -17.78 -13.78 8.07
C ASP A 225 -17.05 -12.71 8.90
N LEU A 226 -15.99 -12.10 8.36
CA LEU A 226 -15.23 -11.07 9.08
C LEU A 226 -15.91 -9.70 8.94
N ASP A 227 -16.47 -9.20 10.03
CA ASP A 227 -17.11 -7.88 10.12
C ASP A 227 -16.17 -6.84 10.76
N PHE A 228 -15.65 -5.92 9.94
CA PHE A 228 -14.81 -4.81 10.40
C PHE A 228 -15.49 -3.85 11.38
N SER A 229 -16.82 -3.87 11.52
CA SER A 229 -17.53 -3.06 12.52
C SER A 229 -17.19 -3.45 13.97
N GLN A 230 -16.75 -4.69 14.16
CA GLN A 230 -16.40 -5.27 15.47
C GLN A 230 -14.89 -5.21 15.76
N GLU A 231 -14.10 -4.74 14.81
CA GLU A 231 -12.63 -4.79 14.87
C GLU A 231 -12.01 -3.46 15.31
N CYS A 232 -10.74 -3.49 15.72
CA CYS A 232 -10.02 -2.27 16.08
C CYS A 232 -9.70 -1.44 14.84
N LYS A 233 -10.53 -0.41 14.60
CA LYS A 233 -10.33 0.60 13.55
C LYS A 233 -9.30 1.64 13.96
N VAL A 234 -8.25 1.80 13.15
CA VAL A 234 -7.21 2.83 13.29
C VAL A 234 -7.31 3.80 12.12
N ASN A 235 -7.60 5.06 12.40
CA ASN A 235 -7.66 6.11 11.37
C ASN A 235 -6.49 7.10 11.50
N PHE A 236 -5.50 6.99 10.62
CA PHE A 236 -4.34 7.89 10.61
C PHE A 236 -4.60 9.28 10.00
N GLU A 237 -5.82 9.57 9.56
CA GLU A 237 -6.22 10.96 9.31
C GLU A 237 -6.44 11.72 10.62
N LEU A 238 -6.78 11.00 11.69
CA LEU A 238 -7.12 11.56 13.00
C LEU A 238 -6.06 11.27 14.06
N LEU A 239 -5.20 10.28 13.83
CA LEU A 239 -4.22 9.79 14.79
C LEU A 239 -2.78 10.06 14.35
N SER A 240 -1.87 10.02 15.34
CA SER A 240 -0.43 9.97 15.10
C SER A 240 -0.05 8.79 14.21
N PRO A 241 0.97 8.89 13.34
CA PRO A 241 1.45 7.78 12.50
C PRO A 241 2.00 6.58 13.31
N ARG A 242 2.02 6.67 14.65
CA ARG A 242 2.36 5.57 15.55
C ARG A 242 1.24 5.39 16.56
N VAL A 243 0.69 4.19 16.61
CA VAL A 243 -0.35 3.80 17.57
C VAL A 243 0.10 2.58 18.38
N GLN A 244 -0.30 2.56 19.65
CA GLN A 244 -0.21 1.40 20.50
C GLN A 244 -1.60 0.82 20.70
N LEU A 245 -1.74 -0.48 20.54
CA LEU A 245 -2.96 -1.25 20.69
C LEU A 245 -2.77 -2.24 21.84
N VAL A 246 -3.82 -2.48 22.60
CA VAL A 246 -3.86 -3.47 23.68
C VAL A 246 -4.98 -4.46 23.37
N HIS A 247 -4.64 -5.74 23.31
CA HIS A 247 -5.59 -6.85 23.24
C HIS A 247 -5.73 -7.46 24.62
N ASP A 248 -6.91 -7.37 25.23
CA ASP A 248 -7.15 -7.79 26.61
C ASP A 248 -7.85 -9.15 26.72
N ASP A 249 -8.05 -9.61 27.97
CA ASP A 249 -8.67 -10.91 28.27
C ASP A 249 -10.15 -11.02 27.85
N ASP A 250 -10.83 -9.89 27.59
CA ASP A 250 -12.18 -9.88 27.01
C ASP A 250 -12.16 -10.13 25.49
N ASN A 251 -10.97 -10.39 24.93
CA ASN A 251 -10.72 -10.57 23.50
C ASN A 251 -11.08 -9.31 22.69
N ILE A 252 -10.85 -8.13 23.26
CA ILE A 252 -11.08 -6.83 22.61
C ILE A 252 -9.76 -6.13 22.38
N ILE A 253 -9.56 -5.60 21.17
CA ILE A 253 -8.42 -4.75 20.84
C ILE A 253 -8.83 -3.29 20.93
N ARG A 254 -8.07 -2.49 21.69
CA ARG A 254 -8.30 -1.04 21.82
C ARG A 254 -7.03 -0.24 21.57
N ILE A 255 -7.20 0.98 21.07
CA ILE A 255 -6.10 1.95 21.00
C ILE A 255 -5.78 2.41 22.42
N SER A 256 -4.54 2.26 22.84
CA SER A 256 -4.05 2.82 24.10
C SER A 256 -3.82 4.31 23.89
N GLU A 257 -4.53 5.15 24.63
CA GLU A 257 -4.17 6.55 24.74
C GLU A 257 -2.82 6.64 25.45
N GLY A 258 -1.79 7.10 24.74
CA GLY A 258 -0.56 7.50 25.40
C GLY A 258 -0.89 8.67 26.32
N VAL A 259 -0.56 8.54 27.61
CA VAL A 259 -0.50 9.67 28.54
C VAL A 259 0.29 10.77 27.84
N SER A 260 -0.39 11.85 27.46
CA SER A 260 0.28 13.09 27.10
C SER A 260 1.06 13.50 28.33
N SER A 261 2.38 13.32 28.29
CA SER A 261 3.26 13.74 29.37
C SER A 261 3.22 15.26 29.46
N GLY A 262 2.31 15.74 30.31
CA GLY A 262 2.40 17.07 30.89
C GLY A 262 3.80 17.24 31.48
N SER A 263 4.56 18.15 30.89
CA SER A 263 5.70 18.78 31.52
C SER A 263 5.59 20.27 31.27
N ARG A 264 4.71 20.91 32.05
CA ARG A 264 4.92 22.30 32.47
C ARG A 264 5.88 22.23 33.66
N LEU A 265 7.11 22.66 33.45
CA LEU A 265 7.88 23.35 34.48
C LEU A 265 7.72 24.85 34.24
#